data_AF-A0A915PHQ2-F1
#
_entry.id   AF-A0A915PHQ2-F1
#
_cell.length_a   1.000
_cell.length_b   1.000
_cell.length_c   1.000
_cell.angle_alpha   90.00
_cell.angle_beta   90.00
_cell.angle_gamma   90.00
#
_symmetry.space_group_name_H-M   'P 1'
#
loop_
_entity.id
_entity.type
_entity.pdbx_description
1 polymer ?
#
loop_
_entity_poly.entity_id
_entity_poly.type
_entity_poly.pdbx_seq_one_letter_code
_entity_poly.pdbx_strand_id
1 'polypeptide(L)'
;MFLPAFALSTFILTLPTVRGIKRDTATIFKKQYGNLRENCFPRPSGGCQCIVKERNGTETIKNYDSDEWCKLSAEVQTMHRKKQLSEEIKDRFGNYKENCFPMPTGGCKCTERGAVGDKMIKKYDDDTQCKVSQELEDFQKNKRTTGERPSQNVRDPIRERAQANYRAVINELNEKFRGLKEGCFPRPKGCLCVVGKDRDGRDITERRLKDRDCKCQPGERSQGCPVSGA
;
A
#
# COMPACT_ATOMS: atom_id res chain seq x y z
N MET A 1 3.48 18.48 96.66
CA MET A 1 2.87 17.52 95.71
C MET A 1 3.15 18.01 94.30
N PHE A 2 3.38 17.06 93.38
CA PHE A 2 3.56 17.18 91.92
C PHE A 2 4.96 17.44 91.36
N LEU A 3 5.58 16.34 90.90
CA LEU A 3 6.60 16.30 89.85
C LEU A 3 6.01 16.75 88.50
N PRO A 4 6.79 17.37 87.59
CA PRO A 4 6.46 17.42 86.17
C PRO A 4 7.22 16.32 85.40
N ALA A 5 6.46 15.64 84.55
CA ALA A 5 6.86 14.52 83.71
C ALA A 5 7.74 14.97 82.52
N PHE A 6 8.79 14.19 82.24
CA PHE A 6 9.60 14.29 81.03
C PHE A 6 8.79 13.81 79.82
N ALA A 7 8.61 14.68 78.83
CA ALA A 7 8.03 14.35 77.53
C ALA A 7 9.10 13.70 76.63
N LEU A 8 8.99 12.40 76.38
CA LEU A 8 9.75 11.69 75.36
C LEU A 8 9.08 11.91 74.00
N SER A 9 9.75 12.66 73.13
CA SER A 9 9.39 12.85 71.72
C SER A 9 9.84 11.65 70.90
N THR A 10 8.90 10.89 70.36
CA THR A 10 9.14 9.76 69.46
C THR A 10 9.36 10.26 68.03
N PHE A 11 10.61 10.21 67.56
CA PHE A 11 10.96 10.39 66.15
C PHE A 11 10.55 9.13 65.36
N ILE A 12 9.47 9.23 64.58
CA ILE A 12 9.11 8.19 63.61
C ILE A 12 10.00 8.38 62.37
N LEU A 13 10.96 7.48 62.17
CA LEU A 13 11.74 7.38 60.93
C LEU A 13 10.85 6.84 59.80
N THR A 14 10.36 7.72 58.94
CA THR A 14 9.74 7.33 57.67
C THR A 14 10.82 7.00 56.65
N LEU A 15 10.95 5.72 56.30
CA LEU A 15 11.78 5.24 55.19
C LEU A 15 11.26 5.82 53.84
N PRO A 16 12.12 6.37 52.97
CA PRO A 16 11.70 6.77 51.63
C PRO A 16 11.41 5.52 50.81
N THR A 17 10.16 5.39 50.39
CA THR A 17 9.73 4.39 49.40
C THR A 17 10.41 4.68 48.07
N VAL A 18 11.36 3.81 47.70
CA VAL A 18 11.97 3.80 46.37
C VAL A 18 10.86 3.51 45.36
N ARG A 19 10.37 4.55 44.69
CA ARG A 19 9.49 4.41 43.52
C ARG A 19 10.30 3.76 42.40
N GLY A 20 10.15 2.46 42.27
CA GLY A 20 10.62 1.72 41.10
C GLY A 20 10.01 2.33 39.84
N ILE A 21 10.85 2.94 39.00
CA ILE A 21 10.47 3.37 37.66
C ILE A 21 10.10 2.09 36.91
N LYS A 22 8.80 1.81 36.76
CA LYS A 22 8.30 0.80 35.82
C LYS A 22 8.62 1.29 34.42
N ARG A 23 9.87 1.09 33.98
CA ARG A 23 10.24 1.24 32.58
C ARG A 23 9.45 0.19 31.82
N ASP A 24 8.72 0.64 30.81
CA ASP A 24 7.92 -0.20 29.94
C ASP A 24 8.83 -1.27 29.33
N THR A 25 8.81 -2.49 29.89
CA THR A 25 9.77 -3.55 29.57
C THR A 25 9.75 -3.85 28.07
N ALA A 26 8.59 -3.69 27.44
CA ALA A 26 8.38 -3.86 26.00
C ALA A 26 9.27 -2.96 25.13
N THR A 27 9.53 -1.70 25.52
CA THR A 27 10.40 -0.81 24.72
C THR A 27 11.88 -1.15 24.88
N ILE A 28 12.29 -1.61 26.06
CA ILE A 28 13.65 -2.11 26.31
C ILE A 28 13.88 -3.41 25.51
N PHE A 29 12.93 -4.34 25.55
CA PHE A 29 12.98 -5.58 24.78
C PHE A 29 13.05 -5.33 23.27
N LYS A 30 12.24 -4.40 22.73
CA LYS A 30 12.25 -4.06 21.30
C LYS A 30 13.56 -3.40 20.86
N LYS A 31 14.19 -2.60 21.73
CA LYS A 31 15.46 -1.93 21.45
C LYS A 31 16.65 -2.89 21.49
N GLN A 32 16.60 -3.91 22.34
CA GLN A 32 17.71 -4.85 22.55
C GLN A 32 17.64 -6.10 21.64
N TYR A 33 16.44 -6.60 21.32
CA TYR A 33 16.27 -7.87 20.58
C TYR A 33 15.54 -7.71 19.22
N GLY A 34 15.08 -6.51 18.86
CA GLY A 34 14.39 -6.24 17.59
C GLY A 34 12.97 -6.82 17.52
N ASN A 35 12.39 -6.91 16.32
CA ASN A 35 11.08 -7.55 16.12
C ASN A 35 11.30 -9.07 15.93
N LEU A 36 11.05 -9.84 17.00
CA LEU A 36 11.12 -11.30 16.95
C LEU A 36 10.01 -11.87 16.06
N ARG A 37 10.27 -13.06 15.50
CA ARG A 37 9.25 -13.89 14.87
C ARG A 37 8.12 -14.21 15.85
N GLU A 38 6.93 -14.38 15.30
CA GLU A 38 5.76 -14.81 16.07
C GLU A 38 6.08 -16.14 16.77
N ASN A 39 5.71 -16.23 18.05
CA ASN A 39 5.97 -17.37 18.94
C ASN A 39 7.44 -17.65 19.30
N CYS A 40 8.34 -16.68 19.11
CA CYS A 40 9.73 -16.75 19.54
C CYS A 40 10.01 -15.86 20.75
N PHE A 41 10.76 -16.38 21.74
CA PHE A 41 11.13 -15.70 22.98
C PHE A 41 12.66 -15.62 23.12
N PRO A 42 13.24 -14.45 23.47
CA PRO A 42 14.68 -14.31 23.58
C PRO A 42 15.24 -15.05 24.81
N ARG A 43 16.43 -15.64 24.68
CA ARG A 43 17.13 -16.31 25.78
C ARG A 43 18.23 -15.41 26.36
N PRO A 44 18.45 -15.41 27.69
CA PRO A 44 19.50 -14.61 28.32
C PRO A 44 20.92 -15.02 27.90
N SER A 45 21.11 -16.26 27.47
CA SER A 45 22.40 -16.81 26.99
C SER A 45 22.70 -16.51 25.51
N GLY A 46 21.83 -15.76 24.82
CA GLY A 46 21.86 -15.58 23.37
C GLY A 46 20.87 -16.52 22.65
N GLY A 47 20.36 -16.07 21.49
CA GLY A 47 19.39 -16.82 20.69
C GLY A 47 17.95 -16.72 21.20
N CYS A 48 17.08 -17.62 20.74
CA CYS A 48 15.66 -17.64 21.09
C CYS A 48 15.07 -19.06 21.13
N GLN A 49 13.94 -19.15 21.82
CA GLN A 49 13.09 -20.33 21.89
C GLN A 49 11.80 -20.05 21.12
N CYS A 50 11.52 -20.80 20.07
CA CYS A 50 10.33 -20.64 19.24
C CYS A 50 9.39 -21.84 19.35
N ILE A 51 8.08 -21.57 19.45
CA ILE A 51 7.04 -22.60 19.35
C ILE A 51 6.65 -22.73 17.87
N VAL A 52 6.97 -23.88 17.27
CA VAL A 52 6.74 -24.16 15.85
C VAL A 52 5.67 -25.24 15.69
N LYS A 53 4.69 -25.01 14.82
CA LYS A 53 3.68 -26.01 14.47
C LYS A 53 4.19 -26.90 13.34
N GLU A 54 4.24 -28.20 13.58
CA GLU A 54 4.56 -29.19 12.55
C GLU A 54 3.35 -29.51 11.66
N ARG A 55 3.58 -30.18 10.53
CA ARG A 55 2.51 -30.53 9.56
C ARG A 55 1.38 -31.37 10.17
N ASN A 56 1.64 -32.05 11.28
CA ASN A 56 0.66 -32.87 12.01
C ASN A 56 -0.12 -32.07 13.08
N GLY A 57 0.09 -30.76 13.19
CA GLY A 57 -0.58 -29.89 14.17
C GLY A 57 0.06 -29.87 15.56
N THR A 58 1.07 -30.70 15.81
CA THR A 58 1.81 -30.73 17.09
C THR A 58 2.69 -29.48 17.22
N GLU A 59 2.60 -28.81 18.37
CA GLU A 59 3.47 -27.68 18.73
C GLU A 59 4.78 -28.22 19.34
N THR A 60 5.91 -27.92 18.70
CA THR A 60 7.24 -28.29 19.19
C THR A 60 8.07 -27.06 19.52
N ILE A 61 8.86 -27.16 20.58
CA ILE A 61 9.75 -26.10 21.04
C ILE A 61 11.10 -26.26 20.33
N LYS A 62 11.51 -25.26 19.55
CA LYS A 62 12.83 -25.22 18.92
C LYS A 62 13.69 -24.12 19.54
N ASN A 63 14.89 -24.48 19.94
CA ASN A 63 15.89 -23.54 20.44
C ASN A 63 16.85 -23.18 19.30
N TYR A 64 17.05 -21.89 19.09
CA TYR A 64 18.02 -21.34 18.16
C TYR A 64 19.06 -20.56 18.97
N ASP A 65 20.34 -20.79 18.70
CA ASP A 65 21.42 -20.11 19.42
C ASP A 65 21.84 -18.78 18.76
N SER A 66 21.40 -18.53 17.51
CA SER A 66 21.66 -17.29 16.77
C SER A 66 20.43 -16.40 16.72
N ASP A 67 20.63 -15.12 17.02
CA ASP A 67 19.60 -14.08 17.00
C ASP A 67 19.01 -13.82 15.61
N GLU A 68 19.69 -14.23 14.53
CA GLU A 68 19.18 -14.04 13.16
C GLU A 68 17.96 -14.93 12.88
N TRP A 69 17.94 -16.14 13.42
CA TRP A 69 16.82 -17.08 13.30
C TRP A 69 15.58 -16.63 14.08
N CYS A 70 15.81 -15.72 15.02
CA CYS A 70 14.81 -15.17 15.93
C CYS A 70 14.12 -13.94 15.36
N LYS A 71 14.73 -13.26 14.39
CA LYS A 71 14.21 -12.03 13.79
C LYS A 71 13.20 -12.34 12.68
N LEU A 72 12.23 -11.46 12.52
CA LEU A 72 11.39 -11.46 11.32
C LEU A 72 12.27 -11.28 10.07
N SER A 73 11.87 -11.89 8.95
CA SER A 73 12.59 -11.70 7.69
C SER A 73 12.63 -10.23 7.29
N ALA A 74 13.63 -9.85 6.51
CA ALA A 74 13.77 -8.48 6.04
C ALA A 74 12.50 -8.00 5.30
N GLU A 75 11.81 -8.88 4.57
CA GLU A 75 10.55 -8.52 3.91
C GLU A 75 9.45 -8.18 4.92
N VAL A 76 9.25 -9.01 5.95
CA VAL A 76 8.20 -8.79 6.95
C VAL A 76 8.48 -7.54 7.79
N GLN A 77 9.73 -7.31 8.16
CA GLN A 77 10.13 -6.06 8.83
C GLN A 77 9.85 -4.84 7.95
N THR A 78 10.12 -4.93 6.64
CA THR A 78 9.87 -3.85 5.68
C THR A 78 8.38 -3.59 5.52
N MET A 79 7.56 -4.65 5.47
CA MET A 79 6.09 -4.52 5.45
C MET A 79 5.57 -3.81 6.69
N HIS A 80 6.03 -4.19 7.89
CA HIS A 80 5.63 -3.51 9.12
C HIS A 80 6.08 -2.05 9.16
N ARG A 81 7.33 -1.74 8.77
CA ARG A 81 7.82 -0.35 8.69
C ARG A 81 7.04 0.47 7.68
N LYS A 82 6.73 -0.10 6.51
CA LYS A 82 5.91 0.55 5.49
C LYS A 82 4.49 0.82 5.99
N LYS A 83 3.89 -0.13 6.72
CA LYS A 83 2.57 0.04 7.33
C LYS A 83 2.60 1.17 8.37
N GLN A 84 3.57 1.15 9.28
CA GLN A 84 3.73 2.17 10.30
C GLN A 84 4.00 3.56 9.69
N LEU A 85 4.87 3.65 8.69
CA LEU A 85 5.15 4.91 7.98
C LEU A 85 3.91 5.42 7.24
N SER A 86 3.11 4.54 6.65
CA SER A 86 1.85 4.91 6.00
C SER A 86 0.83 5.47 6.99
N GLU A 87 0.72 4.87 8.18
CA GLU A 87 -0.11 5.37 9.27
C GLU A 87 0.39 6.74 9.76
N GLU A 88 1.70 6.91 9.95
CA GLU A 88 2.29 8.19 10.34
C GLU A 88 2.06 9.30 9.29
N ILE A 89 2.19 8.99 8.00
CA ILE A 89 1.92 9.94 6.91
C ILE A 89 0.44 10.35 6.93
N LYS A 90 -0.48 9.41 7.15
CA LYS A 90 -1.92 9.70 7.23
C LYS A 90 -2.25 10.57 8.45
N ASP A 91 -1.64 10.29 9.59
CA ASP A 91 -1.86 11.08 10.81
C ASP A 91 -1.34 12.52 10.66
N ARG A 92 -0.11 12.67 10.14
CA ARG A 92 0.50 14.00 9.97
C ARG A 92 -0.19 14.82 8.88
N PHE A 93 -0.48 14.21 7.74
CA PHE A 93 -0.81 14.92 6.49
C PHE A 93 -2.18 14.57 5.90
N GLY A 94 -2.91 13.61 6.47
CA GLY A 94 -4.19 13.13 5.91
C GLY A 94 -5.27 14.21 5.81
N ASN A 95 -5.20 15.23 6.68
CA ASN A 95 -6.21 16.28 6.79
C ASN A 95 -5.77 17.60 6.16
N TYR A 96 -4.79 17.59 5.26
CA TYR A 96 -4.38 18.80 4.55
C TYR A 96 -5.49 19.30 3.63
N LYS A 97 -5.63 20.62 3.53
CA LYS A 97 -6.54 21.31 2.60
C LYS A 97 -6.21 20.93 1.17
N GLU A 98 -7.21 20.99 0.30
CA GLU A 98 -7.01 20.73 -1.13
C GLU A 98 -5.96 21.69 -1.72
N ASN A 99 -5.05 21.16 -2.53
CA ASN A 99 -3.91 21.87 -3.11
C ASN A 99 -2.82 22.33 -2.13
N CYS A 100 -2.79 21.79 -0.91
CA CYS A 100 -1.71 21.99 0.07
C CYS A 100 -0.80 20.76 0.18
N PHE A 101 0.52 20.98 0.19
CA PHE A 101 1.55 19.93 0.22
C PHE A 101 2.60 20.20 1.30
N PRO A 102 3.04 19.19 2.08
CA PRO A 102 4.04 19.37 3.12
C PRO A 102 5.41 19.74 2.55
N MET A 103 6.19 20.52 3.31
CA MET A 103 7.55 20.92 2.96
C MET A 103 8.61 20.16 3.79
N PRO A 104 9.82 19.90 3.24
CA PRO A 104 10.88 19.20 3.98
C PRO A 104 11.37 19.95 5.23
N THR A 105 11.28 21.28 5.22
CA THR A 105 11.71 22.18 6.30
C THR A 105 10.66 22.38 7.39
N GLY A 106 9.51 21.69 7.29
CA GLY A 106 8.32 21.97 8.09
C GLY A 106 7.38 22.95 7.38
N GLY A 107 6.10 22.91 7.74
CA GLY A 107 5.06 23.70 7.12
C GLY A 107 4.52 23.09 5.83
N CYS A 108 3.73 23.88 5.09
CA CYS A 108 3.20 23.46 3.80
C CYS A 108 3.16 24.56 2.75
N LYS A 109 2.98 24.14 1.50
CA LYS A 109 2.74 24.99 0.34
C LYS A 109 1.36 24.72 -0.23
N CYS A 110 0.51 25.75 -0.23
CA CYS A 110 -0.84 25.71 -0.77
C CYS A 110 -0.96 26.48 -2.09
N THR A 111 -1.75 25.96 -3.03
CA THR A 111 -2.16 26.70 -4.22
C THR A 111 -3.57 27.24 -4.00
N GLU A 112 -3.67 28.55 -3.83
CA GLU A 112 -4.91 29.30 -3.59
C GLU A 112 -5.31 30.06 -4.86
N ARG A 113 -6.59 30.42 -4.97
CA ARG A 113 -7.05 31.35 -6.02
C ARG A 113 -7.05 32.77 -5.47
N GLY A 114 -6.33 33.66 -6.13
CA GLY A 114 -6.35 35.10 -5.85
C GLY A 114 -7.70 35.73 -6.22
N ALA A 115 -7.86 37.00 -5.89
CA ALA A 115 -9.12 37.75 -6.08
C ALA A 115 -9.61 37.81 -7.54
N VAL A 116 -8.70 37.67 -8.51
CA VAL A 116 -8.98 37.72 -9.96
C VAL A 116 -9.09 36.32 -10.57
N GLY A 117 -8.94 35.25 -9.76
CA GLY A 117 -8.99 33.85 -10.21
C GLY A 117 -7.62 33.24 -10.56
N ASP A 118 -6.54 34.01 -10.47
CA ASP A 118 -5.17 33.55 -10.70
C ASP A 118 -4.71 32.56 -9.62
N LYS A 119 -3.94 31.55 -10.00
CA LYS A 119 -3.39 30.56 -9.05
C LYS A 119 -2.14 31.15 -8.37
N MET A 120 -2.23 31.37 -7.07
CA MET A 120 -1.13 31.86 -6.24
C MET A 120 -0.62 30.78 -5.30
N ILE A 121 0.70 30.70 -5.15
CA ILE A 121 1.35 29.78 -4.23
C ILE A 121 1.58 30.51 -2.91
N LYS A 122 1.03 29.98 -1.82
CA LYS A 122 1.25 30.48 -0.46
C LYS A 122 1.99 29.43 0.35
N LYS A 123 3.03 29.88 1.06
CA LYS A 123 3.82 29.04 1.98
C LYS A 123 3.40 29.34 3.40
N TYR A 124 3.28 28.31 4.20
CA TYR A 124 2.95 28.34 5.60
C TYR A 124 4.05 27.61 6.34
N ASP A 125 4.60 28.21 7.40
CA ASP A 125 5.68 27.60 8.17
C ASP A 125 5.14 26.59 9.21
N ASP A 126 3.86 26.68 9.53
CA ASP A 126 3.18 25.81 10.49
C ASP A 126 2.17 24.88 9.82
N ASP A 127 2.25 23.59 10.14
CA ASP A 127 1.42 22.54 9.53
C ASP A 127 -0.07 22.68 9.86
N THR A 128 -0.44 23.35 10.96
CA THR A 128 -1.86 23.47 11.35
C THR A 128 -2.63 24.40 10.43
N GLN A 129 -1.95 25.40 9.84
CA GLN A 129 -2.53 26.33 8.86
C GLN A 129 -2.95 25.64 7.56
N CYS A 130 -2.38 24.47 7.33
CA CYS A 130 -2.56 23.63 6.17
C CYS A 130 -3.68 22.60 6.36
N LYS A 131 -4.11 22.37 7.60
CA LYS A 131 -5.13 21.37 7.92
C LYS A 131 -6.53 21.95 7.77
N VAL A 132 -7.46 21.10 7.33
CA VAL A 132 -8.88 21.39 7.30
C VAL A 132 -9.40 21.37 8.75
N SER A 133 -10.26 22.32 9.13
CA SER A 133 -10.93 22.25 10.44
C SER A 133 -11.91 21.08 10.44
N GLN A 134 -12.16 20.45 11.60
CA GLN A 134 -13.08 19.29 11.70
C GLN A 134 -14.47 19.57 11.10
N GLU A 135 -14.97 20.81 11.24
CA GLU A 135 -16.23 21.26 10.63
C GLU A 135 -16.21 21.27 9.08
N LEU A 136 -15.07 21.61 8.48
CA LEU A 136 -14.87 21.56 7.03
C LEU A 136 -14.57 20.13 6.54
N GLU A 137 -14.01 19.26 7.38
CA GLU A 137 -13.81 17.85 7.03
C GLU A 137 -15.14 17.13 6.83
N ASP A 138 -16.13 17.40 7.67
CA ASP A 138 -17.46 16.78 7.54
C ASP A 138 -18.19 17.32 6.31
N PHE A 139 -18.03 18.61 5.99
CA PHE A 139 -18.55 19.19 4.75
C PHE A 139 -17.84 18.62 3.50
N GLN A 140 -16.53 18.37 3.56
CA GLN A 140 -15.76 17.76 2.46
C GLN A 140 -16.02 16.26 2.31
N LYS A 141 -16.20 15.52 3.41
CA LYS A 141 -16.64 14.11 3.38
C LYS A 141 -18.02 14.02 2.76
N ASN A 142 -18.94 14.91 3.15
CA ASN A 142 -20.25 15.03 2.51
C ASN A 142 -20.14 15.43 1.03
N LYS A 143 -19.22 16.33 0.65
CA LYS A 143 -18.97 16.68 -0.77
C LYS A 143 -18.27 15.57 -1.57
N ARG A 144 -17.58 14.63 -0.92
CA ARG A 144 -16.99 13.45 -1.58
C ARG A 144 -18.01 12.31 -1.72
N THR A 145 -18.99 12.18 -0.80
CA THR A 145 -20.13 11.26 -0.92
C THR A 145 -21.24 11.81 -1.82
N THR A 146 -21.53 13.11 -1.74
CA THR A 146 -22.12 13.92 -2.81
C THR A 146 -21.04 14.48 -3.70
N GLY A 147 -20.09 13.62 -4.10
CA GLY A 147 -19.34 13.91 -5.32
C GLY A 147 -20.42 14.23 -6.34
N GLU A 148 -20.39 15.45 -6.89
CA GLU A 148 -21.07 15.74 -8.12
C GLU A 148 -20.78 14.54 -9.01
N ARG A 149 -21.77 13.63 -9.16
CA ARG A 149 -21.97 12.98 -10.45
C ARG A 149 -21.93 14.19 -11.37
N PRO A 150 -20.89 14.38 -12.19
CA PRO A 150 -20.94 15.42 -13.19
C PRO A 150 -22.27 15.17 -13.85
N SER A 151 -23.19 16.15 -13.81
CA SER A 151 -24.52 15.99 -14.40
C SER A 151 -24.28 15.26 -15.71
N GLN A 152 -24.92 14.10 -15.91
CA GLN A 152 -24.62 13.23 -17.05
C GLN A 152 -24.81 13.97 -18.39
N ASN A 153 -25.37 15.19 -18.35
CA ASN A 153 -25.58 16.13 -19.43
C ASN A 153 -24.53 17.26 -19.58
N VAL A 154 -23.46 17.37 -18.78
CA VAL A 154 -22.37 18.31 -19.09
C VAL A 154 -21.47 17.66 -20.14
N ARG A 155 -21.71 18.03 -21.40
CA ARG A 155 -20.93 17.64 -22.56
C ARG A 155 -19.56 18.34 -22.50
N ASP A 156 -18.59 17.67 -21.90
CA ASP A 156 -17.20 18.12 -21.91
C ASP A 156 -16.57 17.81 -23.29
N PRO A 157 -16.21 18.83 -24.08
CA PRO A 157 -15.65 18.63 -25.43
C PRO A 157 -14.32 17.86 -25.42
N ILE A 158 -13.54 17.95 -24.34
CA ILE A 158 -12.28 17.20 -24.20
C ILE A 158 -12.58 15.72 -23.98
N ARG A 159 -13.54 15.42 -23.11
CA ARG A 159 -13.98 14.04 -22.84
C ARG A 159 -14.56 13.37 -24.08
N GLU A 160 -15.38 14.08 -24.84
CA GLU A 160 -15.98 13.56 -26.08
C GLU A 160 -14.92 13.30 -27.15
N ARG A 161 -13.96 14.21 -27.33
CA ARG A 161 -12.83 14.01 -28.24
C ARG A 161 -11.97 12.82 -27.82
N ALA A 162 -11.69 12.67 -26.53
CA ALA A 162 -10.94 11.52 -26.00
C ALA A 162 -11.69 10.20 -26.25
N GLN A 163 -13.01 10.17 -26.05
CA GLN A 163 -13.84 8.99 -26.33
C GLN A 163 -13.89 8.67 -27.84
N ALA A 164 -13.97 9.68 -28.70
CA ALA A 164 -13.94 9.50 -30.15
C ALA A 164 -12.59 8.93 -30.61
N ASN A 165 -11.48 9.46 -30.10
CA ASN A 165 -10.14 8.94 -30.38
C ASN A 165 -9.99 7.49 -29.90
N TYR A 166 -10.47 7.18 -28.69
CA TYR A 166 -10.44 5.82 -28.16
C TYR A 166 -11.25 4.86 -29.05
N ARG A 167 -12.46 5.26 -29.47
CA ARG A 167 -13.28 4.48 -30.41
C ARG A 167 -12.58 4.26 -31.75
N ALA A 168 -11.90 5.27 -32.28
CA ALA A 168 -11.15 5.14 -33.52
C ALA A 168 -10.03 4.09 -33.40
N VAL A 169 -9.27 4.09 -32.30
CA VAL A 169 -8.23 3.08 -32.04
C VAL A 169 -8.83 1.68 -31.90
N ILE A 170 -9.95 1.54 -31.19
CA ILE A 170 -10.64 0.24 -31.07
C ILE A 170 -11.13 -0.25 -32.43
N ASN A 171 -11.67 0.63 -33.28
CA ASN A 171 -12.07 0.26 -34.64
C ASN A 171 -10.88 -0.19 -35.49
N GLU A 172 -9.76 0.55 -35.44
CA GLU A 172 -8.53 0.17 -36.14
C GLU A 172 -7.99 -1.19 -35.66
N LEU A 173 -8.02 -1.44 -34.35
CA LEU A 173 -7.65 -2.74 -33.80
C LEU A 173 -8.60 -3.83 -34.30
N ASN A 174 -9.91 -3.65 -34.19
CA ASN A 174 -10.90 -4.62 -34.65
C ASN A 174 -10.71 -4.95 -36.14
N GLU A 175 -10.39 -3.97 -36.97
CA GLU A 175 -10.08 -4.19 -38.39
C GLU A 175 -8.79 -4.99 -38.60
N LYS A 176 -7.71 -4.68 -37.85
CA LYS A 176 -6.44 -5.41 -37.92
C LYS A 176 -6.53 -6.85 -37.44
N PHE A 177 -7.41 -7.12 -36.46
CA PHE A 177 -7.65 -8.45 -35.91
C PHE A 177 -8.81 -9.19 -36.60
N ARG A 178 -9.50 -8.57 -37.57
CA ARG A 178 -10.65 -9.17 -38.24
C ARG A 178 -10.28 -10.46 -38.96
N GLY A 179 -10.97 -11.55 -38.58
CA GLY A 179 -10.81 -12.87 -39.17
C GLY A 179 -9.48 -13.55 -38.88
N LEU A 180 -8.65 -12.99 -37.99
CA LEU A 180 -7.38 -13.59 -37.59
C LEU A 180 -7.64 -14.80 -36.67
N LYS A 181 -6.85 -15.87 -36.82
CA LYS A 181 -6.94 -17.05 -35.96
C LYS A 181 -6.63 -16.67 -34.52
N GLU A 182 -7.28 -17.33 -33.55
CA GLU A 182 -6.99 -17.14 -32.14
C GLU A 182 -5.51 -17.41 -31.85
N GLY A 183 -4.89 -16.54 -31.04
CA GLY A 183 -3.46 -16.60 -30.76
C GLY A 183 -2.55 -16.12 -31.89
N CYS A 184 -3.10 -15.60 -33.00
CA CYS A 184 -2.35 -14.91 -34.04
C CYS A 184 -2.40 -13.38 -33.89
N PHE A 185 -1.29 -12.72 -34.22
CA PHE A 185 -1.11 -11.28 -34.09
C PHE A 185 -0.68 -10.66 -35.43
N PRO A 186 -1.33 -9.56 -35.87
CA PRO A 186 -1.07 -8.96 -37.18
C PRO A 186 0.32 -8.33 -37.22
N ARG A 187 1.04 -8.54 -38.33
CA ARG A 187 2.37 -7.95 -38.60
C ARG A 187 2.36 -7.31 -40.01
N PRO A 188 3.28 -6.39 -40.33
CA PRO A 188 3.35 -5.81 -41.67
C PRO A 188 3.57 -6.83 -42.81
N LYS A 189 4.12 -8.00 -42.50
CA LYS A 189 4.30 -9.12 -43.45
C LYS A 189 3.82 -10.42 -42.78
N GLY A 190 2.52 -10.68 -42.90
CA GLY A 190 1.82 -11.85 -42.34
C GLY A 190 1.45 -11.70 -40.87
N CYS A 191 1.67 -12.73 -40.06
CA CYS A 191 1.31 -12.75 -38.65
C CYS A 191 2.27 -13.57 -37.80
N LEU A 192 2.20 -13.37 -36.48
CA LEU A 192 2.87 -14.20 -35.48
C LEU A 192 1.81 -14.98 -34.72
N CYS A 193 1.88 -16.32 -34.72
CA CYS A 193 0.89 -17.17 -34.09
C CYS A 193 1.51 -18.00 -32.97
N VAL A 194 0.82 -18.10 -31.84
CA VAL A 194 1.17 -19.05 -30.77
C VAL A 194 0.72 -20.44 -31.19
N VAL A 195 1.65 -21.38 -31.30
CA VAL A 195 1.37 -22.76 -31.76
C VAL A 195 1.32 -23.74 -30.59
N GLY A 196 1.93 -23.39 -29.45
CA GLY A 196 1.89 -24.21 -28.25
C GLY A 196 2.65 -23.56 -27.10
N LYS A 197 2.85 -24.32 -26.03
CA LYS A 197 3.71 -23.92 -24.89
C LYS A 197 4.87 -24.90 -24.75
N ASP A 198 6.02 -24.42 -24.33
CA ASP A 198 7.17 -25.26 -23.98
C ASP A 198 6.96 -25.99 -22.63
N ARG A 199 7.91 -26.82 -22.23
CA ARG A 199 7.86 -27.56 -20.96
C ARG A 199 7.86 -26.65 -19.73
N ASP A 200 8.29 -25.40 -19.90
CA ASP A 200 8.35 -24.37 -18.86
C ASP A 200 7.12 -23.43 -18.90
N GLY A 201 6.16 -23.69 -19.79
CA GLY A 201 4.91 -22.93 -19.94
C GLY A 201 5.01 -21.65 -20.79
N ARG A 202 6.15 -21.38 -21.43
CA ARG A 202 6.36 -20.22 -22.32
C ARG A 202 5.75 -20.48 -23.70
N ASP A 203 5.22 -19.42 -24.30
CA ASP A 203 4.57 -19.52 -25.61
C ASP A 203 5.58 -19.78 -26.74
N ILE A 204 5.34 -20.83 -27.52
CA ILE A 204 6.07 -21.13 -28.74
C ILE A 204 5.37 -20.41 -29.89
N THR A 205 6.04 -19.42 -30.47
CA THR A 205 5.49 -18.60 -31.55
C THR A 205 6.06 -18.99 -32.91
N GLU A 206 5.21 -19.06 -33.93
CA GLU A 206 5.58 -19.30 -35.33
C GLU A 206 5.17 -18.10 -36.20
N ARG A 207 6.08 -17.67 -37.07
CA ARG A 207 5.81 -16.57 -38.01
C ARG A 207 5.27 -17.11 -39.32
N ARG A 208 4.09 -16.67 -39.71
CA ARG A 208 3.46 -16.99 -41.00
C ARG A 208 3.55 -15.77 -41.92
N LEU A 209 3.99 -15.97 -43.15
CA LEU A 209 4.23 -14.88 -44.11
C LEU A 209 3.00 -14.56 -44.99
N LYS A 210 2.06 -15.50 -45.11
CA LYS A 210 0.88 -15.34 -45.98
C LYS A 210 -0.36 -15.08 -45.13
N ASP A 211 -1.16 -14.10 -45.55
CA ASP A 211 -2.37 -13.71 -44.83
C ASP A 211 -3.42 -14.83 -44.71
N ARG A 212 -3.48 -15.74 -45.69
CA ARG A 212 -4.34 -16.93 -45.65
C ARG A 212 -4.01 -17.91 -44.51
N ASP A 213 -2.76 -17.95 -44.06
CA ASP A 213 -2.32 -18.85 -42.99
C ASP A 213 -2.58 -18.21 -41.61
N CYS A 214 -2.88 -16.92 -41.61
CA CYS A 214 -3.18 -16.09 -40.44
C CYS A 214 -4.67 -15.97 -40.16
N LYS A 215 -5.52 -16.16 -41.18
CA LYS A 215 -6.96 -15.95 -41.10
C LYS A 215 -7.73 -17.27 -41.21
N CYS A 216 -8.91 -17.31 -40.61
CA CYS A 216 -9.84 -18.43 -40.75
C CYS A 216 -10.47 -18.41 -42.15
N GLN A 217 -10.49 -19.55 -42.82
CA GLN A 217 -11.25 -19.69 -44.05
C GLN A 217 -12.75 -19.88 -43.76
N PRO A 218 -13.66 -19.46 -44.66
CA PRO A 218 -15.09 -19.67 -44.49
C PRO A 218 -15.40 -21.17 -44.38
N GLY A 219 -15.95 -21.58 -43.24
CA GLY A 219 -16.26 -22.99 -42.92
C GLY A 219 -15.11 -23.80 -42.28
N GLU A 220 -13.94 -23.21 -42.06
CA GLU A 220 -12.82 -23.88 -41.39
C GLU A 220 -13.06 -24.00 -39.87
N ARG A 221 -13.22 -25.23 -39.39
CA ARG A 221 -13.26 -25.56 -37.96
C ARG A 221 -11.91 -26.10 -37.52
N SER A 222 -10.95 -25.21 -37.26
CA SER A 222 -9.65 -25.57 -36.68
C SER A 222 -9.52 -25.02 -35.26
N GLN A 223 -8.53 -25.51 -34.50
CA GLN A 223 -8.33 -25.20 -33.06
C GLN A 223 -8.12 -23.70 -32.75
N GLY A 224 -7.95 -22.86 -33.76
CA GLY A 224 -7.86 -21.40 -33.63
C GLY A 224 -8.95 -20.63 -34.40
N CYS A 225 -10.03 -21.27 -34.85
CA CYS A 225 -11.14 -20.62 -35.53
C CYS A 225 -12.44 -20.81 -34.74
N PRO A 226 -13.07 -19.73 -34.24
CA PRO A 226 -14.30 -19.84 -33.47
C PRO A 226 -15.45 -20.37 -34.33
N VAL A 227 -16.40 -21.05 -33.68
CA VAL A 227 -17.55 -21.73 -34.31
C VAL A 227 -18.43 -20.78 -35.14
N SER A 228 -18.35 -19.47 -34.86
CA SER A 228 -19.09 -18.40 -35.53
C SER A 228 -18.64 -18.13 -36.98
N GLY A 229 -17.51 -18.69 -37.43
CA GLY A 229 -16.96 -18.34 -38.74
C GLY A 229 -16.41 -16.91 -38.79
N ALA A 230 -15.80 -16.55 -39.92
CA ALA A 230 -15.17 -15.24 -40.15
C ALA A 230 -16.14 -14.06 -40.06
#